data_AF-A0A1G7V5Q6-F1
#
_entry.id   AF-A0A1G7V5Q6-F1
#
_cell.length_a   1.000
_cell.length_b   1.000
_cell.length_c   1.000
_cell.angle_alpha   90.00
_cell.angle_beta   90.00
_cell.angle_gamma   90.00
#
_symmetry.space_group_name_H-M   'P 1'
#
loop_
_entity.id
_entity.type
_entity.pdbx_description
1 polymer ?
#
loop_
_entity_poly.entity_id
_entity_poly.type
_entity_poly.pdbx_seq_one_letter_code
_entity_poly.pdbx_strand_id
1 'polypeptide(L)'
;MLQALLYAFPSVLVILALYIFYFRKSLQTIFKVSNSQIFNLLALTFFLLAILGFVLIYIQLEFWSLVWLVLVLILITLISVLIYFTLNSR
;
A
#
# COMPACT_ATOMS: atom_id res chain seq x y z
N MET A 1 -1.23 14.55 -16.85
CA MET A 1 -1.58 14.32 -15.43
C MET A 1 -1.42 12.85 -15.01
N LEU A 2 -1.94 11.88 -15.78
CA LEU A 2 -1.80 10.45 -15.47
C LEU A 2 -0.34 9.98 -15.34
N GLN A 3 0.54 10.41 -16.25
CA GLN A 3 1.98 10.11 -16.15
C GLN A 3 2.59 10.64 -14.84
N ALA A 4 2.33 11.90 -14.47
CA ALA A 4 2.81 12.46 -13.21
C ALA A 4 2.34 11.66 -11.99
N LEU A 5 1.08 11.19 -12.00
CA LEU A 5 0.54 10.29 -10.98
C LEU A 5 1.29 8.95 -10.94
N LEU A 6 1.55 8.35 -12.11
CA LEU A 6 2.31 7.11 -12.25
C LEU A 6 3.70 7.23 -11.64
N TYR A 7 4.42 8.32 -11.89
CA TYR A 7 5.75 8.57 -11.32
C TYR A 7 5.72 8.84 -9.81
N ALA A 8 4.66 9.48 -9.30
CA ALA A 8 4.54 9.80 -7.89
C ALA A 8 4.08 8.62 -7.02
N PHE A 9 3.24 7.73 -7.57
CA PHE A 9 2.59 6.66 -6.82
C PHE A 9 3.56 5.70 -6.09
N PRO A 10 4.66 5.22 -6.71
CA PRO A 10 5.64 4.38 -6.02
C PRO A 10 6.20 5.07 -4.76
N SER A 11 6.48 6.36 -4.85
CA SER A 11 6.99 7.15 -3.70
C SER A 11 5.95 7.23 -2.57
N VAL A 12 4.67 7.42 -2.91
CA VAL A 12 3.57 7.41 -1.94
C VAL A 12 3.48 6.05 -1.23
N LEU A 13 3.65 4.95 -1.96
CA LEU A 13 3.65 3.60 -1.38
C LEU A 13 4.85 3.37 -0.44
N VAL A 14 6.04 3.92 -0.75
CA VAL A 14 7.18 3.88 0.18
C VAL A 14 6.85 4.64 1.47
N ILE A 15 6.31 5.85 1.35
CA ILE A 15 5.94 6.66 2.52
C ILE A 15 4.89 5.93 3.38
N LEU A 16 3.88 5.32 2.75
CA LEU A 16 2.88 4.51 3.45
C LEU A 16 3.50 3.27 4.12
N ALA A 17 4.39 2.56 3.44
CA ALA A 17 5.08 1.40 4.00
C ALA A 17 5.89 1.77 5.25
N LEU A 18 6.66 2.85 5.17
CA LEU A 18 7.44 3.37 6.30
C LEU A 18 6.51 3.82 7.44
N TYR A 19 5.43 4.52 7.12
CA TYR A 19 4.45 4.95 8.12
C TYR A 19 3.84 3.76 8.86
N ILE A 20 3.37 2.74 8.13
CA ILE A 20 2.80 1.52 8.73
C ILE A 20 3.85 0.82 9.60
N PHE A 21 5.10 0.72 9.12
CA PHE A 21 6.17 0.05 9.84
C PHE A 21 6.52 0.74 11.16
N TYR A 22 6.72 2.07 11.14
CA TYR A 22 7.08 2.84 12.33
C TYR A 22 5.93 2.98 13.33
N PHE A 23 4.72 3.27 12.85
CA PHE A 23 3.55 3.51 13.70
C PHE A 23 2.72 2.24 13.99
N ARG A 24 3.26 1.05 13.70
CA ARG A 24 2.56 -0.24 13.85
C ARG A 24 1.90 -0.45 15.21
N LYS A 25 2.53 -0.03 16.31
CA LYS A 25 1.97 -0.19 17.67
C LYS A 25 0.71 0.67 17.84
N SER A 26 0.75 1.92 17.41
CA SER A 26 -0.39 2.83 17.46
C SER A 26 -1.53 2.34 16.56
N LEU A 27 -1.20 1.88 15.34
CA LEU A 27 -2.18 1.28 14.42
C LEU A 27 -2.80 0.02 15.03
N GLN A 28 -2.02 -0.80 15.73
CA GLN A 28 -2.53 -1.98 16.43
C GLN A 28 -3.54 -1.61 17.52
N THR A 29 -3.28 -0.57 18.29
CA THR A 29 -4.23 -0.09 19.32
C THR A 29 -5.52 0.45 18.69
N ILE A 30 -5.41 1.22 17.59
CA ILE A 30 -6.56 1.80 16.90
C ILE A 30 -7.44 0.72 16.28
N PHE A 31 -6.84 -0.19 15.51
CA PHE A 31 -7.56 -1.27 14.83
C PHE A 31 -7.88 -2.46 15.73
N LYS A 32 -7.38 -2.48 16.97
CA LYS A 32 -7.49 -3.60 17.94
C LYS A 32 -7.11 -4.96 17.33
N VAL A 33 -6.10 -4.97 16.46
CA VAL A 33 -5.61 -6.19 15.83
C VAL A 33 -4.73 -6.95 16.83
N SER A 34 -5.05 -8.21 17.10
CA SER A 34 -4.28 -9.04 18.05
C SER A 34 -2.90 -9.41 17.51
N ASN A 35 -2.79 -9.64 16.19
CA ASN A 35 -1.55 -10.09 15.56
C ASN A 35 -0.72 -8.92 15.01
N SER A 36 0.41 -8.64 15.67
CA SER A 36 1.36 -7.59 15.27
C SER A 36 2.07 -7.87 13.93
N GLN A 37 2.09 -9.14 13.49
CA GLN A 37 2.74 -9.53 12.22
C GLN A 37 2.00 -8.98 11.00
N ILE A 38 0.68 -8.74 11.12
CA ILE A 38 -0.15 -8.25 10.01
C ILE A 38 0.35 -6.90 9.50
N PHE A 39 0.70 -5.97 10.39
CA PHE A 39 1.23 -4.66 9.99
C PHE A 39 2.61 -4.74 9.35
N ASN A 40 3.47 -5.67 9.81
CA ASN A 40 4.77 -5.90 9.18
C ASN A 40 4.61 -6.45 7.77
N LEU A 41 3.69 -7.41 7.57
CA LEU A 41 3.37 -7.97 6.25
C LEU A 41 2.77 -6.90 5.33
N LEU A 42 1.86 -6.06 5.82
CA LEU A 42 1.31 -4.92 5.08
C LEU A 42 2.40 -3.95 4.65
N ALA A 43 3.25 -3.51 5.58
CA ALA A 43 4.37 -2.62 5.27
C ALA A 43 5.31 -3.22 4.21
N LEU A 44 5.67 -4.50 4.36
CA LEU A 44 6.51 -5.20 3.40
C LEU A 44 5.85 -5.31 2.02
N THR A 45 4.54 -5.58 1.97
CA THR A 45 3.77 -5.68 0.72
C THR A 45 3.75 -4.34 -0.01
N PHE A 46 3.46 -3.25 0.70
CA PHE A 46 3.50 -1.90 0.12
C PHE A 46 4.90 -1.53 -0.37
N PHE A 47 5.94 -1.91 0.38
CA PHE A 47 7.33 -1.65 -0.01
C PHE A 47 7.73 -2.42 -1.28
N LEU A 48 7.37 -3.70 -1.37
CA LEU A 48 7.62 -4.52 -2.57
C LEU A 48 6.85 -3.99 -3.79
N LEU A 49 5.59 -3.57 -3.60
CA LEU A 49 4.81 -2.94 -4.67
C LEU A 49 5.42 -1.62 -5.13
N ALA A 50 5.98 -0.83 -4.22
CA ALA A 50 6.69 0.39 -4.55
C ALA A 50 7.93 0.11 -5.40
N ILE A 51 8.76 -0.86 -4.98
CA ILE A 51 9.94 -1.29 -5.76
C ILE A 51 9.51 -1.75 -7.16
N LEU A 52 8.47 -2.60 -7.25
CA LEU A 52 7.93 -3.05 -8.52
C LEU A 52 7.51 -1.87 -9.40
N GLY A 53 6.82 -0.88 -8.82
CA GLY A 53 6.43 0.35 -9.52
C GLY A 53 7.62 1.14 -10.05
N PHE A 54 8.65 1.36 -9.22
CA PHE A 54 9.89 2.01 -9.66
C PHE A 54 10.57 1.26 -10.79
N VAL A 55 10.63 -0.07 -10.72
CA VAL A 55 11.25 -0.92 -11.76
C VAL A 55 10.48 -0.82 -13.08
N LEU A 56 9.16 -0.95 -13.06
CA LEU A 56 8.33 -0.87 -14.27
C LEU A 56 8.45 0.50 -14.96
N ILE A 57 8.51 1.55 -14.17
CA ILE A 57 8.69 2.92 -14.64
C ILE A 57 10.11 3.14 -15.19
N TYR A 58 11.13 2.64 -14.50
CA TYR A 58 12.52 2.74 -14.93
C TYR A 58 12.77 2.06 -16.30
N ILE A 59 12.16 0.90 -16.52
CA ILE A 59 12.23 0.16 -17.80
C ILE A 59 11.28 0.76 -18.86
N GLN A 60 10.48 1.77 -18.51
CA GLN A 60 9.53 2.45 -19.40
C GLN A 60 8.44 1.51 -19.96
N LEU A 61 8.02 0.51 -19.17
CA LEU A 61 6.95 -0.41 -19.56
C LEU A 61 5.58 0.22 -19.27
N GLU A 62 5.08 1.06 -20.17
CA GLU A 62 3.86 1.84 -19.97
C GLU A 62 2.62 0.99 -19.67
N PHE A 63 2.36 -0.04 -20.48
CA PHE A 63 1.21 -0.92 -20.31
C PHE A 63 1.23 -1.64 -18.95
N TRP A 64 2.38 -2.20 -18.56
CA TRP A 64 2.54 -2.91 -17.30
C TRP A 64 2.48 -1.96 -16.09
N SER A 65 2.94 -0.72 -16.25
CA SER A 65 2.81 0.31 -15.22
C SER A 65 1.35 0.67 -14.97
N LEU A 66 0.50 0.69 -16.00
CA LEU A 66 -0.94 0.88 -15.85
C LEU A 66 -1.60 -0.32 -15.15
N VAL A 67 -1.26 -1.55 -15.54
CA VAL A 67 -1.75 -2.77 -14.88
C VAL A 67 -1.35 -2.78 -13.40
N TRP A 68 -0.11 -2.43 -13.09
CA TRP A 68 0.39 -2.29 -11.73
C TRP A 68 -0.42 -1.27 -10.92
N LEU A 69 -0.69 -0.09 -11.49
CA LEU A 69 -1.48 0.95 -10.83
C LEU A 69 -2.88 0.42 -10.46
N VAL A 70 -3.55 -0.27 -11.39
CA VAL A 70 -4.87 -0.87 -11.15
C VAL A 70 -4.82 -1.88 -10.01
N LEU A 71 -3.81 -2.76 -9.99
CA LEU A 71 -3.63 -3.74 -8.92
C LEU A 71 -3.40 -3.07 -7.55
N VAL A 72 -2.60 -2.01 -7.50
CA VAL A 72 -2.37 -1.23 -6.27
C VAL A 72 -3.68 -0.63 -5.76
N LEU A 73 -4.50 -0.05 -6.65
CA LEU A 73 -5.79 0.54 -6.28
C LEU A 73 -6.78 -0.50 -5.75
N ILE A 74 -6.83 -1.68 -6.37
CA ILE A 74 -7.65 -2.80 -5.88
C ILE A 74 -7.21 -3.20 -4.47
N LEU A 75 -5.90 -3.33 -4.24
CA LEU A 75 -5.34 -3.70 -2.94
C LEU A 75 -5.67 -2.65 -1.85
N ILE A 76 -5.52 -1.36 -2.17
CA ILE A 76 -5.88 -0.27 -1.24
C ILE A 76 -7.39 -0.30 -0.93
N THR A 77 -8.23 -0.58 -1.92
CA THR A 77 -9.68 -0.68 -1.74
C THR A 77 -10.04 -1.84 -0.81
N LEU A 78 -9.44 -3.01 -1.03
CA LEU A 78 -9.64 -4.18 -0.16
C LEU A 78 -9.23 -3.90 1.28
N ILE A 79 -8.08 -3.26 1.49
CA ILE A 79 -7.61 -2.89 2.83
C ILE A 79 -8.59 -1.89 3.48
N SER A 80 -9.07 -0.90 2.73
CA SER A 80 -10.02 0.10 3.23
C SER A 80 -11.35 -0.53 3.64
N VAL A 81 -11.86 -1.49 2.84
CA VAL A 81 -13.07 -2.25 3.15
C VAL A 81 -12.88 -3.09 4.41
N LEU A 82 -11.75 -3.80 4.53
CA LEU A 82 -11.43 -4.59 5.73
C LEU A 82 -11.39 -3.71 6.98
N ILE A 83 -10.78 -2.53 6.88
CA ILE A 83 -10.74 -1.53 7.95
C ILE A 83 -12.16 -1.06 8.32
N TYR A 84 -12.98 -0.71 7.33
CA TYR A 84 -14.36 -0.28 7.56
C TYR A 84 -15.16 -1.34 8.32
N PHE A 85 -15.09 -2.60 7.90
CA PHE A 85 -15.78 -3.69 8.58
C PHE A 85 -15.26 -3.91 10.01
N THR A 86 -13.94 -3.82 10.25
CA THR A 86 -13.40 -3.98 11.61
C THR A 86 -13.76 -2.82 12.55
N LEU A 87 -13.99 -1.62 12.02
CA LEU A 87 -14.43 -0.47 12.81
C LEU A 87 -15.95 -0.48 13.05
N ASN A 88 -16.74 -0.90 12.06
CA ASN A 88 -18.21 -0.85 12.08
C ASN A 88 -18.87 -2.16 12.56
N SER A 89 -18.11 -3.25 12.76
CA SER A 89 -18.62 -4.46 13.45
C SER A 89 -18.63 -4.30 14.99
N ARG A 90 -18.58 -3.06 15.48
CA ARG A 90 -18.72 -2.67 16.88
C ARG A 90 -20.00 -1.88 17.04
#